data_AF-A0A653B0E8-F1
#
_entry.id   AF-A0A653B0E8-F1
#
_cell.length_a   1.000
_cell.length_b   1.000
_cell.length_c   1.000
_cell.angle_alpha   90.00
_cell.angle_beta   90.00
_cell.angle_gamma   90.00
#
_symmetry.space_group_name_H-M   'P 1'
#
loop_
_entity.id
_entity.type
_entity.pdbx_description
1 polymer ?
#
loop_
_entity_poly.entity_id
_entity_poly.type
_entity_poly.pdbx_seq_one_letter_code
_entity_poly.pdbx_strand_id
1 'polypeptide(L)' 'MTPGTHQAWRPLTLPSGSIFAMGWATLATPPPQLVYNTSDNVSAGLYRTSPANAPAPSNLMVVHLPPEAMQWLRNTATC' A
#
# COMPACT_ATOMS: atom_id res chain seq x y z
N MET A 1 6.94 -25.91 45.39
CA MET A 1 6.21 -24.91 44.58
C MET A 1 7.17 -23.75 44.35
N THR A 2 7.63 -23.52 43.12
CA THR A 2 8.62 -22.48 42.78
C THR A 2 7.89 -21.29 42.13
N PRO A 3 7.56 -20.23 42.88
CA PRO A 3 6.95 -19.02 42.33
C PRO A 3 8.09 -18.12 41.82
N GLY A 4 8.72 -18.51 40.72
CA GLY A 4 9.86 -17.75 40.16
C GLY A 4 9.89 -17.72 38.64
N THR A 5 9.30 -18.73 37.99
CA THR A 5 9.36 -18.88 36.53
C THR A 5 8.36 -17.98 35.80
N HIS A 6 7.18 -17.74 36.37
CA HIS A 6 6.15 -16.89 35.74
C HIS A 6 6.52 -15.40 35.68
N GLN A 7 7.28 -14.90 36.66
CA GLN A 7 7.64 -13.48 36.72
C GLN A 7 8.82 -13.13 35.79
N ALA A 8 9.73 -14.08 35.56
CA ALA A 8 10.85 -13.93 34.63
C ALA A 8 10.42 -13.92 33.15
N TRP A 9 9.23 -14.44 32.82
CA TRP A 9 8.74 -14.50 31.44
C TRP A 9 7.98 -13.25 31.01
N ARG A 10 7.38 -12.50 31.95
CA ARG A 10 6.72 -11.21 31.69
C ARG A 10 7.58 -10.15 30.97
N PRO A 11 8.88 -9.94 31.31
CA PRO A 11 9.69 -8.97 30.60
C PRO A 11 10.02 -9.40 29.16
N LEU A 12 9.99 -10.70 28.83
CA LEU A 12 10.23 -11.22 27.49
C LEU A 12 8.97 -11.26 26.61
N THR A 13 7.78 -11.33 27.21
CA THR A 13 6.52 -11.31 26.43
C THR A 13 6.25 -9.97 25.76
N LEU A 14 6.67 -8.86 26.37
CA LEU A 14 6.51 -7.51 25.81
C LEU A 14 7.32 -7.26 24.52
N PRO A 15 8.64 -7.53 24.47
CA PRO A 15 9.42 -7.37 23.24
C PRO A 15 8.95 -8.36 22.17
N SER A 16 8.65 -9.60 22.54
CA SER A 16 8.15 -10.62 21.60
C SER A 16 6.82 -10.21 20.97
N GLY A 17 5.88 -9.71 21.79
CA GLY A 17 4.60 -9.18 21.31
C GLY A 17 4.76 -7.95 20.41
N SER A 18 5.70 -7.04 20.73
CA SER A 18 5.98 -5.87 19.90
C SER A 18 6.59 -6.24 18.54
N ILE A 19 7.51 -7.20 18.51
CA ILE A 19 8.10 -7.69 17.26
C ILE A 19 7.02 -8.36 16.40
N PHE A 20 6.16 -9.17 17.02
CA PHE A 20 5.05 -9.81 16.31
C PHE A 20 4.08 -8.77 15.73
N ALA A 21 3.68 -7.78 16.52
CA ALA A 21 2.81 -6.69 16.07
C ALA A 21 3.46 -5.86 14.94
N MET A 22 4.75 -5.55 15.05
CA MET A 22 5.51 -4.84 14.02
C MET A 22 5.57 -5.65 12.72
N GLY A 23 5.92 -6.94 12.81
CA GLY A 23 5.94 -7.85 11.66
C GLY A 23 4.57 -7.94 10.99
N TRP A 24 3.51 -8.08 11.77
CA TRP A 24 2.14 -8.06 11.26
C TRP A 24 1.79 -6.75 10.54
N ALA A 25 2.13 -5.60 11.11
CA ALA A 25 1.90 -4.30 10.49
C ALA A 25 2.65 -4.15 9.16
N THR A 26 3.88 -4.65 9.06
CA THR A 26 4.66 -4.63 7.80
C THR A 26 4.05 -5.53 6.72
N LEU A 27 3.45 -6.66 7.09
CA LEU A 27 2.79 -7.58 6.16
C LEU A 27 1.41 -7.07 5.73
N ALA A 28 0.67 -6.46 6.66
CA ALA A 28 -0.68 -5.95 6.41
C ALA A 28 -0.67 -4.63 5.61
N THR A 29 0.43 -3.88 5.65
CA THR A 29 0.56 -2.64 4.90
C THR A 29 1.07 -2.95 3.49
N PRO A 30 0.27 -2.72 2.43
CA PRO A 30 0.76 -2.90 1.07
C PRO A 30 1.97 -1.98 0.83
N PRO A 31 3.00 -2.45 0.10
CA PRO A 31 4.16 -1.61 -0.21
C PRO A 31 3.70 -0.38 -1.01
N PRO A 32 4.30 0.80 -0.78
CA PRO A 32 3.98 1.98 -1.56
C PRO A 32 4.29 1.70 -3.02
N GLN A 33 3.28 1.76 -3.89
CA GLN A 33 3.53 1.54 -5.32
C GLN A 33 4.07 2.85 -5.89
N LEU A 34 5.31 2.79 -6.37
CA LEU A 34 5.96 3.90 -7.06
C LEU A 34 5.73 3.72 -8.56
N VAL A 35 5.15 4.73 -9.20
CA VAL A 35 4.86 4.72 -10.63
C VAL A 35 5.64 5.85 -11.29
N TYR A 36 6.43 5.51 -12.30
CA TYR A 36 7.09 6.50 -13.14
C TYR A 36 6.13 6.91 -14.26
N ASN A 37 5.80 8.20 -14.34
CA ASN A 37 4.93 8.73 -15.37
C ASN A 37 5.78 9.37 -16.48
N THR A 38 5.58 8.91 -17.72
CA THR A 38 6.21 9.44 -18.94
C THR A 38 5.22 10.18 -19.85
N SER A 39 4.00 10.44 -19.39
CA SER A 39 2.99 11.15 -20.17
C SER A 39 3.41 12.60 -20.39
N ASP A 40 3.16 13.14 -21.58
CA ASP A 40 3.35 14.56 -21.88
C ASP A 40 2.25 15.45 -21.28
N ASN A 41 1.13 14.86 -20.85
CA ASN A 41 -0.04 15.59 -20.35
C ASN A 41 0.02 15.87 -18.84
N VAL A 42 0.97 15.24 -18.15
CA VAL A 42 1.20 15.37 -16.71
C VAL A 42 2.71 15.51 -16.52
N SER A 43 3.17 16.19 -15.45
CA SER A 43 4.61 16.27 -15.19
C SER A 43 5.27 14.89 -15.16
N ALA A 44 6.40 14.75 -15.85
CA ALA A 44 7.20 13.54 -15.77
C ALA A 44 7.80 13.42 -14.37
N GLY A 45 7.79 12.21 -13.81
CA GLY A 45 8.34 12.01 -12.47
C GLY A 45 7.94 10.71 -11.79
N LEU A 46 8.49 10.53 -10.59
CA LEU A 46 8.20 9.39 -9.73
C LEU A 46 7.06 9.74 -8.77
N TYR A 47 5.96 9.01 -8.86
CA TYR A 47 4.75 9.22 -8.06
C TYR A 47 4.53 8.08 -7.08
N ARG A 48 4.04 8.39 -5.87
CA ARG A 48 3.69 7.39 -4.85
C ARG A 48 2.17 7.21 -4.81
N THR A 49 1.70 5.97 -4.90
CA THR A 49 0.28 5.65 -4.66
C THR A 49 -0.03 5.67 -3.16
N SER A 50 -1.18 6.22 -2.82
CA SER A 50 -1.68 6.30 -1.45
C SER A 50 -3.15 5.86 -1.42
N PRO A 51 -3.62 5.19 -0.35
CA PRO A 51 -5.04 4.94 -0.15
C PRO A 51 -5.83 6.24 -0.22
N ALA A 52 -6.92 6.22 -1.01
CA ALA A 52 -7.72 7.39 -1.33
C ALA A 52 -8.62 7.79 -0.15
N ASN A 53 -8.06 8.40 0.90
CA ASN A 53 -8.86 8.95 1.99
C ASN A 53 -9.37 10.36 1.65
N ALA A 54 -8.58 11.16 0.93
CA ALA A 54 -9.01 12.41 0.30
C ALA A 54 -7.91 12.91 -0.65
N PRO A 55 -8.11 12.88 -1.97
CA PRO A 55 -7.15 13.44 -2.91
C PRO A 55 -7.24 14.98 -2.86
N ALA A 56 -6.09 15.63 -2.73
CA ALA A 56 -6.00 17.08 -2.83
C ALA A 56 -6.15 17.53 -4.30
N PRO A 57 -6.60 18.77 -4.56
CA PRO A 57 -6.46 19.37 -5.89
C PRO A 57 -4.99 19.26 -6.32
N SER A 58 -4.74 18.81 -7.56
CA SER A 58 -3.43 18.45 -8.15
C SER A 58 -2.91 17.01 -7.94
N ASN A 59 -3.64 16.15 -7.22
CA ASN A 59 -3.26 14.74 -7.13
C ASN A 59 -3.70 13.94 -8.37
N LEU A 60 -2.86 12.99 -8.80
CA LEU A 60 -3.21 12.03 -9.83
C LEU A 60 -4.04 10.89 -9.25
N MET A 61 -5.03 10.43 -10.01
CA MET A 61 -5.84 9.26 -9.67
C MET A 61 -5.55 8.12 -10.63
N VAL A 62 -5.33 6.94 -10.07
CA VAL A 62 -5.32 5.69 -10.84
C VAL A 62 -6.76 5.23 -10.98
N VAL A 63 -7.24 5.15 -12.21
CA VAL A 63 -8.59 4.67 -12.53
C VAL A 63 -8.48 3.31 -13.20
N HIS A 64 -9.14 2.30 -12.64
CA HIS A 64 -9.32 1.02 -13.30
C HIS A 64 -10.53 1.11 -14.21
N LEU A 65 -10.31 1.04 -15.52
CA LEU A 65 -11.40 1.01 -16.48
C LEU A 65 -12.14 -0.33 -16.38
N PRO A 66 -13.48 -0.32 -16.47
CA PRO A 66 -14.25 -1.55 -16.59
C PRO A 66 -13.93 -2.25 -17.93
N PRO A 67 -14.01 -3.59 -17.99
CA PRO A 67 -13.63 -4.36 -19.18
C PRO A 67 -14.33 -3.89 -20.47
N GLU A 68 -15.59 -3.47 -20.37
CA GLU A 68 -16.40 -3.03 -21.50
C GLU A 68 -15.86 -1.72 -22.11
N ALA A 69 -15.44 -0.78 -21.26
CA ALA A 69 -14.83 0.48 -21.71
C ALA A 69 -13.45 0.24 -22.34
N MET A 70 -12.69 -0.72 -21.80
CA MET A 70 -11.40 -1.11 -22.36
C MET A 70 -11.55 -1.81 -23.72
N GLN A 71 -12.61 -2.62 -23.89
CA GLN A 71 -12.94 -3.24 -25.17
C GLN A 71 -13.34 -2.19 -26.21
N TRP A 72 -14.14 -1.19 -25.83
CA TRP A 72 -14.51 -0.09 -26.72
C TRP A 72 -13.29 0.69 -27.21
N LEU A 73 -12.42 1.11 -26.29
CA LEU A 73 -11.19 1.86 -26.62
C LEU A 73 -10.31 1.12 -27.62
N ARG A 74 -10.11 -0.19 -27.41
CA ARG A 74 -9.29 -1.02 -28.29
C ARG A 74 -9.82 -1.05 -29.71
N ASN A 75 -11.14 -1.14 -29.88
CA ASN A 75 -11.78 -1.20 -31.19
C ASN A 75 -11.74 0.15 -31.94
N THR A 76 -11.76 1.27 -31.20
CA THR A 76 -11.69 2.62 -31.78
C THR A 76 -10.27 3.13 -32.01
N ALA A 77 -9.26 2.56 -31.34
CA ALA A 77 -7.86 2.98 -31.47
C ALA A 77 -7.10 2.29 -32.61
N THR A 78 -7.70 1.28 -33.25
CA THR A 78 -7.12 0.51 -34.36
C THR A 78 -7.43 1.09 -35.76
N CYS A 79 -7.65 2.40 -35.87
CA CYS A 79 -7.82 3.07 -37.17
C CYS A 79 -6.48 3.32 -37.88
#